data_AF-A0A254UT22-F1
#
_entry.id   AF-A0A254UT22-F1
#
_cell.length_a   1.000
_cell.length_b   1.000
_cell.length_c   1.000
_cell.angle_alpha   90.00
_cell.angle_beta   90.00
_cell.angle_gamma   90.00
#
_symmetry.space_group_name_H-M   'P 1'
#
loop_
_entity.id
_entity.type
_entity.pdbx_description
1 polymer ?
#
loop_
_entity_poly.entity_id
_entity_poly.type
_entity_poly.pdbx_seq_one_letter_code
_entity_poly.pdbx_strand_id
1 'polypeptide(L)'
;MISQIKKPKGDVLGALDTARQKVQAIKAQRVKIDEASVSRAEVETAVAEGLDHLSGLASTGLQLGHLVAGNADLFRPNFQTIDIAGLLIALNRNGIEAMIKRDLDRLYSDGDGVSEAERKSQLALLKEELLAAERAEEMAVRAAEEAGFDIVRRADADPRAVLAK
;
A
#
# COMPACT_ATOMS: atom_id res chain seq x y z
N MET A 1 -7.71 61.48 -6.38
CA MET A 1 -6.69 60.75 -7.17
C MET A 1 -6.58 59.34 -6.62
N ILE A 2 -7.30 58.39 -7.20
CA ILE A 2 -7.24 56.96 -6.82
C ILE A 2 -6.38 56.29 -7.88
N SER A 3 -5.17 55.91 -7.48
CA SER A 3 -4.21 55.20 -8.31
C SER A 3 -4.73 53.80 -8.61
N GLN A 4 -4.96 53.50 -9.89
CA GLN A 4 -5.29 52.15 -10.35
C GLN A 4 -4.05 51.27 -10.23
N ILE A 5 -3.99 50.47 -9.17
CA ILE A 5 -3.06 49.34 -9.08
C ILE A 5 -3.56 48.28 -10.06
N LYS A 6 -3.09 48.33 -11.32
CA LYS A 6 -3.17 47.19 -12.25
C LYS A 6 -2.32 46.06 -11.65
N LYS A 7 -2.93 45.19 -10.83
CA LYS A 7 -2.29 43.92 -10.49
C LYS A 7 -1.96 43.19 -11.81
N PRO A 8 -0.71 42.70 -11.98
CA PRO A 8 -0.31 42.09 -13.23
C PRO A 8 -1.08 40.78 -13.42
N LYS A 9 -1.92 40.73 -14.46
CA LYS A 9 -2.70 39.53 -14.83
C LYS A 9 -1.87 38.24 -14.94
N GLY A 10 -0.55 38.35 -15.14
CA GLY A 10 0.36 37.20 -15.19
C GLY A 10 0.56 36.48 -13.85
N ASP A 11 0.33 37.14 -12.72
CA ASP A 11 0.55 36.55 -11.39
C ASP A 11 -0.48 35.45 -11.06
N VAL A 12 -1.73 35.64 -11.50
CA VAL A 12 -2.83 34.71 -11.20
C VAL A 12 -2.70 33.38 -11.96
N LEU A 13 -2.27 33.43 -13.22
CA LEU A 13 -2.02 32.21 -13.99
C LEU A 13 -0.82 31.42 -13.45
N GLY A 14 0.25 32.11 -13.01
CA GLY A 14 1.39 31.48 -12.35
C GLY A 14 1.01 30.79 -11.04
N ALA A 15 0.11 31.40 -10.26
CA ALA A 15 -0.42 30.77 -9.04
C ALA A 15 -1.23 29.50 -9.35
N LEU A 16 -2.07 29.52 -10.39
CA LEU A 16 -2.82 28.34 -10.84
C LEU A 16 -1.90 27.20 -11.30
N ASP A 17 -0.89 27.50 -12.11
CA ASP A 17 0.09 26.52 -12.58
C ASP A 17 0.86 25.89 -11.40
N THR A 18 1.26 26.71 -10.43
CA THR A 18 1.91 26.25 -9.20
C THR A 18 1.00 25.30 -8.40
N ALA A 19 -0.28 25.65 -8.25
CA ALA A 19 -1.25 24.80 -7.55
C ALA A 19 -1.46 23.46 -8.26
N ARG A 20 -1.59 23.46 -9.59
CA ARG A 20 -1.71 22.25 -10.41
C ARG A 20 -0.48 21.35 -10.32
N GLN A 21 0.71 21.94 -10.39
CA GLN A 21 1.96 21.21 -10.22
C GLN A 21 2.02 20.53 -8.85
N LYS A 22 1.58 21.22 -7.79
CA LYS A 22 1.51 20.65 -6.43
C LYS A 22 0.54 19.47 -6.37
N VAL A 23 -0.64 19.56 -6.96
CA VAL A 23 -1.59 18.43 -7.00
C VAL A 23 -0.97 17.24 -7.74
N GLN A 24 -0.35 17.46 -8.90
CA GLN A 24 0.31 16.38 -9.65
C GLN A 24 1.46 15.75 -8.88
N ALA A 25 2.26 16.56 -8.17
CA ALA A 25 3.34 16.06 -7.32
C ALA A 25 2.82 15.15 -6.20
N ILE A 26 1.75 15.54 -5.50
CA ILE A 26 1.13 14.73 -4.45
C ILE A 26 0.54 13.43 -5.01
N LYS A 27 -0.11 13.48 -6.18
CA LYS A 27 -0.61 12.27 -6.86
C LYS A 27 0.52 11.32 -7.25
N ALA A 28 1.64 11.85 -7.76
CA ALA A 28 2.80 11.04 -8.09
C ALA A 28 3.44 10.40 -6.83
N GLN A 29 3.50 11.13 -5.71
CA GLN A 29 3.95 10.58 -4.43
C GLN A 29 3.03 9.45 -3.95
N ARG A 30 1.72 9.61 -4.08
CA ARG A 30 0.76 8.57 -3.70
C ARG A 30 0.98 7.28 -4.49
N VAL A 31 1.17 7.37 -5.81
CA VAL A 31 1.48 6.20 -6.64
C VAL A 31 2.74 5.49 -6.16
N LYS A 32 3.81 6.23 -5.83
CA LYS A 32 5.05 5.64 -5.29
C LYS A 32 4.82 4.88 -3.98
N ILE A 33 3.94 5.37 -3.11
CA ILE A 33 3.63 4.71 -1.83
C ILE A 33 2.72 3.50 -2.06
N ASP A 34 1.78 3.57 -3.00
CA ASP A 34 0.94 2.43 -3.37
C ASP A 34 1.78 1.30 -4.02
N GLU A 35 2.79 1.66 -4.82
CA GLU A 35 3.71 0.71 -5.49
C GLU A 35 4.86 0.20 -4.60
N ALA A 36 5.07 0.81 -3.42
CA ALA A 36 6.15 0.40 -2.53
C ALA A 36 5.97 -1.07 -2.08
N SER A 37 7.07 -1.82 -2.01
CA SER A 37 7.05 -3.21 -1.50
C SER A 37 6.53 -3.28 -0.06
N VAL A 38 5.87 -4.39 0.28
CA VAL A 38 5.46 -4.69 1.67
C VAL A 38 6.70 -4.78 2.55
N SER A 39 6.60 -4.45 3.83
CA SER A 39 7.77 -4.49 4.70
C SER A 39 8.33 -5.91 4.82
N ARG A 40 9.66 -6.01 4.86
CA ARG A 40 10.36 -7.28 5.05
C ARG A 40 9.88 -8.01 6.30
N ALA A 41 9.70 -7.29 7.40
CA ALA A 41 9.24 -7.85 8.67
C ALA A 41 7.84 -8.49 8.57
N GLU A 42 6.91 -7.86 7.85
CA GLU A 42 5.59 -8.43 7.60
C GLU A 42 5.67 -9.67 6.71
N VAL A 43 6.51 -9.65 5.67
CA VAL A 43 6.71 -10.82 4.81
C VAL A 43 7.34 -11.98 5.57
N GLU A 44 8.35 -11.74 6.42
CA GLU A 44 8.95 -12.78 7.26
C GLU A 44 7.94 -13.37 8.25
N THR A 45 7.08 -12.53 8.83
CA THR A 45 5.99 -12.99 9.71
C THR A 45 5.00 -13.87 8.94
N ALA A 46 4.54 -13.40 7.77
CA ALA A 46 3.62 -14.15 6.92
C ALA A 46 4.22 -15.49 6.44
N VAL A 47 5.52 -15.52 6.14
CA VAL A 47 6.25 -16.75 5.79
C VAL A 47 6.25 -17.71 6.98
N ALA A 48 6.58 -17.25 8.18
CA ALA A 48 6.61 -18.09 9.36
C ALA A 48 5.23 -18.70 9.65
N GLU A 49 4.18 -17.88 9.63
CA GLU A 49 2.79 -18.33 9.82
C GLU A 49 2.34 -19.32 8.73
N GLY A 50 2.71 -19.06 7.47
CA GLY A 50 2.42 -19.95 6.35
C GLY A 50 3.11 -21.32 6.49
N LEU A 51 4.39 -21.33 6.91
CA LEU A 51 5.12 -22.58 7.16
C LEU A 51 4.49 -23.38 8.31
N ASP A 52 4.10 -22.69 9.39
CA ASP A 52 3.42 -23.32 10.54
C ASP A 52 2.06 -23.89 10.15
N HIS A 53 1.29 -23.17 9.33
CA HIS A 53 0.01 -23.63 8.82
C HIS A 53 0.16 -24.91 7.97
N LEU A 54 1.07 -24.92 7.01
CA LEU A 54 1.32 -26.08 6.13
C LEU A 54 1.81 -27.30 6.93
N SER A 55 2.72 -27.09 7.89
CA SER A 55 3.17 -28.14 8.81
C SER A 55 2.03 -28.74 9.63
N GLY A 56 1.12 -27.89 10.12
CA GLY A 56 -0.07 -28.30 10.89
C GLY A 56 -1.08 -29.10 10.05
N LEU A 57 -1.30 -28.69 8.80
CA LEU A 57 -2.18 -29.42 7.88
C LEU A 57 -1.63 -30.82 7.57
N ALA A 58 -0.33 -30.95 7.30
CA ALA A 58 0.30 -32.24 7.07
C ALA A 58 0.23 -33.16 8.30
N SER A 59 0.45 -32.60 9.49
CA SER A 59 0.37 -33.35 10.76
C SER A 59 -1.05 -33.86 11.03
N THR A 60 -2.07 -33.06 10.70
CA THR A 60 -3.48 -33.49 10.76
C THR A 60 -3.75 -34.66 9.80
N GLY A 61 -3.16 -34.62 8.60
CA GLY A 61 -3.28 -35.67 7.59
C GLY A 61 -2.70 -37.03 8.00
N LEU A 62 -1.74 -37.05 8.94
CA LEU A 62 -1.19 -38.28 9.49
C LEU A 62 -2.16 -38.99 10.47
N GLN A 63 -3.20 -38.30 10.96
CA GLN A 63 -4.20 -38.87 11.87
C GLN A 63 -3.61 -39.58 13.11
N LEU A 64 -2.52 -39.04 13.68
CA LEU A 64 -1.83 -39.62 14.84
C LEU A 64 -2.74 -39.83 16.07
N GLY A 65 -3.86 -39.11 16.14
CA GLY A 65 -4.89 -39.31 17.17
C GLY A 65 -5.42 -40.76 17.25
N HIS A 66 -5.48 -41.49 16.13
CA HIS A 66 -5.90 -42.90 16.15
C HIS A 66 -4.90 -43.81 16.87
N LEU A 67 -3.60 -43.48 16.83
CA LEU A 67 -2.56 -44.22 17.56
C LEU A 67 -2.68 -44.02 19.07
N VAL A 68 -3.00 -42.80 19.50
CA VAL A 68 -3.14 -42.46 20.92
C VAL A 68 -4.45 -42.99 21.50
N ALA A 69 -5.52 -43.08 20.69
CA ALA A 69 -6.84 -43.55 21.12
C ALA A 69 -6.96 -45.09 21.26
N GLY A 70 -5.84 -45.84 21.21
CA GLY A 70 -5.84 -47.31 21.34
C GLY A 70 -6.35 -48.06 20.11
N ASN A 71 -6.57 -47.36 18.98
CA ASN A 71 -7.04 -47.92 17.72
C ASN A 71 -5.90 -48.02 16.71
N ALA A 72 -4.74 -48.55 17.13
CA ALA A 72 -3.55 -48.62 16.28
C ALA A 72 -3.80 -49.37 14.96
N ASP A 73 -4.69 -50.37 14.97
CA ASP A 73 -5.05 -51.16 13.79
C ASP A 73 -5.78 -50.35 12.70
N LEU A 74 -6.35 -49.19 13.06
CA LEU A 74 -7.01 -48.26 12.15
C LEU A 74 -6.06 -47.20 11.58
N PHE A 75 -4.80 -47.17 12.03
CA PHE A 75 -3.82 -46.24 11.51
C PHE A 75 -3.46 -46.60 10.06
N ARG A 76 -4.03 -45.85 9.12
CA ARG A 76 -3.77 -45.96 7.69
C ARG A 76 -3.56 -44.57 7.12
N PRO A 77 -2.31 -44.07 7.12
CA PRO A 77 -2.02 -42.75 6.57
C PRO A 77 -2.48 -42.71 5.11
N ASN A 78 -3.35 -41.75 4.78
CA ASN A 78 -3.82 -41.59 3.42
C ASN A 78 -2.85 -40.69 2.65
N PHE A 79 -1.88 -41.31 1.98
CA PHE A 79 -0.89 -40.60 1.17
C PHE A 79 -1.46 -39.83 -0.02
N GLN A 80 -2.72 -40.09 -0.42
CA GLN A 80 -3.37 -39.29 -1.45
C GLN A 80 -3.86 -37.93 -0.92
N THR A 81 -4.08 -37.82 0.39
CA THR A 81 -4.54 -36.59 1.05
C THR A 81 -3.46 -35.93 1.90
N ILE A 82 -2.32 -36.60 2.11
CA ILE A 82 -1.18 -36.03 2.83
C ILE A 82 -0.55 -34.96 1.94
N ASP A 83 -0.50 -33.74 2.47
CA ASP A 83 0.31 -32.68 1.90
C ASP A 83 1.79 -33.00 2.11
N ILE A 84 2.43 -33.53 1.06
CA ILE A 84 3.86 -33.88 1.07
C ILE A 84 4.72 -32.64 1.32
N ALA A 85 4.33 -31.48 0.78
CA ALA A 85 5.08 -30.24 1.00
C ALA A 85 5.02 -29.83 2.47
N GLY A 86 3.82 -29.86 3.07
CA GLY A 86 3.64 -29.64 4.51
C GLY A 86 4.44 -30.63 5.37
N LEU A 87 4.54 -31.90 4.97
CA LEU A 87 5.35 -32.90 5.69
C LEU A 87 6.85 -32.59 5.61
N LEU A 88 7.34 -32.20 4.43
CA LEU A 88 8.75 -31.78 4.26
C LEU A 88 9.05 -30.52 5.07
N ILE A 89 8.09 -29.58 5.15
CA ILE A 89 8.19 -28.40 6.02
C ILE A 89 8.22 -28.81 7.49
N ALA A 90 7.36 -29.74 7.92
CA ALA A 90 7.38 -30.23 9.29
C ALA A 90 8.73 -30.89 9.65
N LEU A 91 9.35 -31.62 8.71
CA LEU A 91 10.64 -32.29 8.91
C LEU A 91 11.83 -31.34 8.94
N ASN A 92 11.80 -30.23 8.19
CA ASN A 92 12.92 -29.31 8.08
C ASN A 92 12.50 -27.82 8.03
N ARG A 93 11.64 -27.42 8.96
CA ARG A 93 11.09 -26.05 9.03
C ARG A 93 12.19 -25.00 9.01
N ASN A 94 13.20 -25.16 9.86
CA ASN A 94 14.29 -24.19 10.00
C ASN A 94 15.14 -24.07 8.73
N GLY A 95 15.40 -25.19 8.03
CA GLY A 95 16.15 -25.16 6.78
C GLY A 95 15.40 -24.47 5.65
N ILE A 96 14.09 -24.70 5.55
CA ILE A 96 13.23 -24.04 4.55
C ILE A 96 13.07 -22.55 4.88
N GLU A 97 12.84 -22.19 6.15
CA GLU A 97 12.78 -20.80 6.58
C GLU A 97 14.09 -20.06 6.27
N ALA A 98 15.24 -20.67 6.58
CA ALA A 98 16.55 -20.08 6.28
C ALA A 98 16.79 -19.91 4.77
N MET A 99 16.30 -20.85 3.94
CA MET A 99 16.36 -20.72 2.49
C MET A 99 15.52 -19.54 2.01
N ILE A 100 14.27 -19.43 2.47
CA ILE A 100 13.37 -18.32 2.10
C ILE A 100 13.96 -16.98 2.56
N LYS A 101 14.49 -16.89 3.79
CA LYS A 101 15.13 -15.67 4.30
C LYS A 101 16.31 -15.22 3.44
N ARG A 102 17.11 -16.15 2.91
CA ARG A 102 18.19 -15.82 1.97
C ARG A 102 17.65 -15.27 0.64
N ASP A 103 16.55 -15.80 0.15
CA ASP A 103 15.89 -15.24 -1.04
C ASP A 103 15.30 -13.86 -0.76
N LEU A 104 14.71 -13.65 0.42
CA LEU A 104 14.24 -12.34 0.86
C LEU A 104 15.40 -11.34 0.98
N ASP A 105 16.56 -11.72 1.50
CA ASP A 105 17.75 -10.86 1.54
C ASP A 105 18.13 -10.32 0.16
N ARG A 106 17.98 -11.15 -0.88
CA ARG A 106 18.25 -10.75 -2.27
C ARG A 106 17.15 -9.85 -2.82
N LEU A 107 15.87 -10.13 -2.52
CA LEU A 107 14.74 -9.35 -3.02
C LEU A 107 14.64 -7.97 -2.36
N TYR A 108 15.09 -7.87 -1.11
CA TYR A 108 15.09 -6.63 -0.31
C TYR A 108 16.46 -5.93 -0.30
N SER A 109 17.33 -6.20 -1.30
CA SER A 109 18.64 -5.53 -1.40
C SER A 109 18.54 -4.01 -1.52
N ASP A 110 17.41 -3.53 -2.06
CA ASP A 110 17.19 -2.13 -2.41
C ASP A 110 16.43 -1.37 -1.30
N GLY A 111 16.04 -2.05 -0.21
CA GLY A 111 15.39 -1.47 0.96
C GLY A 111 14.35 -2.39 1.59
N ASP A 112 13.96 -2.09 2.83
CA ASP A 112 13.10 -2.95 3.67
C ASP A 112 11.59 -2.89 3.35
N GLY A 113 11.17 -2.11 2.34
CA GLY A 113 9.77 -1.86 2.03
C GLY A 113 9.07 -0.96 3.05
N VAL A 114 7.73 -0.88 2.96
CA VAL A 114 6.89 -0.03 3.82
C VAL A 114 5.83 -0.90 4.49
N SER A 115 5.71 -0.76 5.82
CA SER A 115 4.71 -1.51 6.59
C SER A 115 3.29 -1.10 6.21
N GLU A 116 2.30 -1.96 6.41
CA GLU A 116 0.91 -1.64 6.13
C GLU A 116 0.44 -0.43 6.96
N ALA A 117 0.83 -0.40 8.25
CA ALA A 117 0.51 0.70 9.15
C ALA A 117 1.12 2.03 8.69
N GLU A 118 2.40 2.01 8.30
CA GLU A 118 3.09 3.19 7.78
C GLU A 118 2.49 3.65 6.44
N ARG A 119 2.26 2.72 5.51
CA ARG A 119 1.62 2.99 4.22
C ARG A 119 0.27 3.67 4.41
N LYS A 120 -0.58 3.12 5.28
CA LYS A 120 -1.89 3.68 5.60
C LYS A 120 -1.78 5.09 6.20
N SER A 121 -0.82 5.30 7.10
CA SER A 121 -0.54 6.60 7.69
C SER A 121 -0.12 7.63 6.64
N GLN A 122 0.86 7.29 5.80
CA GLN A 122 1.36 8.18 4.75
C GLN A 122 0.27 8.50 3.71
N LEU A 123 -0.52 7.51 3.29
CA LEU A 123 -1.64 7.72 2.36
C LEU A 123 -2.72 8.62 2.95
N ALA A 124 -2.99 8.51 4.26
CA ALA A 124 -3.94 9.39 4.94
C ALA A 124 -3.43 10.84 4.96
N LEU A 125 -2.14 11.05 5.25
CA LEU A 125 -1.52 12.38 5.20
C LEU A 125 -1.59 12.98 3.79
N LEU A 126 -1.17 12.22 2.76
CA LEU A 126 -1.23 12.67 1.37
C LEU A 126 -2.65 12.98 0.91
N LYS A 127 -3.67 12.29 1.44
CA LYS A 127 -5.07 12.56 1.12
C LYS A 127 -5.52 13.94 1.63
N GLU A 128 -5.12 14.30 2.85
CA GLU A 128 -5.42 15.62 3.42
C GLU A 128 -4.63 16.72 2.71
N GLU A 129 -3.36 16.47 2.38
CA GLU A 129 -2.53 17.39 1.59
C GLU A 129 -3.08 17.60 0.18
N LEU A 130 -3.57 16.54 -0.47
CA LEU A 130 -4.19 16.60 -1.78
C LEU A 130 -5.45 17.48 -1.72
N LEU A 131 -6.33 17.26 -0.74
CA LEU A 131 -7.53 18.09 -0.55
C LEU A 131 -7.16 19.57 -0.33
N ALA A 132 -6.14 19.85 0.48
CA ALA A 132 -5.67 21.21 0.70
C ALA A 132 -5.10 21.84 -0.57
N ALA A 133 -4.34 21.09 -1.37
CA ALA A 133 -3.79 21.56 -2.64
C ALA A 133 -4.90 21.81 -3.68
N GLU A 134 -5.92 20.95 -3.74
CA GLU A 134 -7.07 21.13 -4.65
C GLU A 134 -7.94 22.33 -4.23
N ARG A 135 -8.08 22.63 -2.93
CA ARG A 135 -8.70 23.87 -2.47
C ARG A 135 -7.91 25.11 -2.90
N ALA A 136 -6.58 25.06 -2.81
CA ALA A 136 -5.73 26.14 -3.29
C ALA A 136 -5.81 26.32 -4.82
N GLU A 137 -5.91 25.22 -5.57
CA GLU A 137 -6.19 25.25 -7.02
C GLU A 137 -7.51 25.95 -7.29
N GLU A 138 -8.62 25.56 -6.63
CA GLU A 138 -9.93 26.19 -6.83
C GLU A 138 -9.91 27.69 -6.49
N MET A 139 -9.22 28.10 -5.42
CA MET A 139 -9.04 29.52 -5.11
C MET A 139 -8.33 30.28 -6.24
N ALA A 140 -7.29 29.68 -6.84
CA ALA A 140 -6.58 30.27 -7.96
C ALA A 140 -7.44 30.31 -9.24
N VAL A 141 -8.24 29.27 -9.48
CA VAL A 141 -9.23 29.24 -10.58
C VAL A 141 -10.22 30.39 -10.44
N ARG A 142 -10.82 30.58 -9.26
CA ARG A 142 -11.78 31.68 -9.02
C ARG A 142 -11.13 33.05 -9.20
N ALA A 143 -9.92 33.24 -8.69
CA ALA A 143 -9.19 34.49 -8.88
C ALA A 143 -8.89 34.78 -10.37
N ALA A 144 -8.62 33.73 -11.17
CA ALA A 144 -8.42 33.86 -12.61
C ALA A 144 -9.73 34.20 -13.33
N GLU A 145 -10.84 33.55 -12.95
CA GLU A 145 -12.18 33.84 -13.46
C GLU A 145 -12.60 35.29 -13.16
N GLU A 146 -12.37 35.78 -11.93
CA GLU A 146 -12.60 37.18 -11.55
C GLU A 146 -11.73 38.17 -12.36
N ALA A 147 -10.53 37.75 -12.78
CA ALA A 147 -9.66 38.53 -13.66
C ALA A 147 -10.07 38.48 -15.15
N GLY A 148 -11.13 37.75 -15.48
CA GLY A 148 -11.71 37.62 -16.82
C GLY A 148 -11.14 36.47 -17.66
N PHE A 149 -10.48 35.49 -17.05
CA PHE A 149 -10.04 34.27 -17.74
C PHE A 149 -11.10 33.17 -17.64
N ASP A 150 -11.38 32.48 -18.74
CA ASP A 150 -12.21 31.28 -18.73
C ASP A 150 -11.31 30.07 -18.45
N ILE A 151 -11.42 29.50 -17.24
CA ILE A 151 -10.57 28.40 -16.79
C ILE A 151 -11.42 27.15 -16.60
N VAL A 152 -11.13 26.13 -17.40
CA VAL A 152 -11.75 24.81 -17.25
C VAL A 152 -11.22 24.14 -15.98
N ARG A 153 -12.15 23.77 -15.09
CA ARG A 153 -11.87 22.94 -13.91
C ARG A 153 -11.53 21.51 -14.33
N ARG A 154 -10.68 20.84 -13.55
CA ARG A 154 -10.33 19.44 -13.80
C ARG A 154 -11.52 18.52 -13.48
N ALA A 155 -11.75 17.52 -14.33
CA ALA A 155 -12.84 16.56 -14.16
C ALA A 155 -12.66 15.64 -12.94
N ASP A 156 -11.43 15.50 -12.45
CA ASP A 156 -11.05 14.63 -11.34
C ASP A 156 -10.80 15.38 -10.02
N ALA A 157 -11.20 16.65 -9.92
CA ALA A 157 -11.08 17.44 -8.70
C ALA A 157 -12.06 16.93 -7.62
N ASP A 158 -11.63 16.88 -6.35
CA ASP A 158 -12.51 16.50 -5.25
C ASP A 158 -13.69 17.49 -5.15
N PRO A 159 -14.95 17.03 -5.15
CA PRO A 159 -16.11 17.90 -5.01
C PRO A 159 -16.06 18.81 -3.79
N ARG A 160 -15.41 18.37 -2.70
CA ARG A 160 -15.24 19.16 -1.47
C ARG A 160 -14.27 20.34 -1.65
N ALA A 161 -13.33 20.25 -2.59
CA ALA A 161 -12.48 21.37 -2.96
C ALA A 161 -13.24 22.39 -3.82
N VAL A 162 -13.96 21.92 -4.83
CA VAL A 162 -14.73 22.77 -5.76
C VAL A 162 -15.87 23.51 -5.05
N LEU A 163 -16.56 22.83 -4.13
CA LEU A 163 -17.70 23.38 -3.39
C LEU A 163 -17.32 24.18 -2.14
N ALA A 164 -16.03 24.28 -1.80
CA ALA A 164 -15.57 25.09 -0.68
C ALA A 164 -15.92 26.56 -0.97
N LYS A 165 -16.81 27.15 -0.17
CA LYS A 165 -17.19 28.57 -0.27
C LYS A 165 -16.31 29.42 0.62
#